data_AF-A0A7W7HXS1-F1
#
_entry.id   AF-A0A7W7HXS1-F1
#
_cell.length_a   1.000
_cell.length_b   1.000
_cell.length_c   1.000
_cell.angle_alpha   90.00
_cell.angle_beta   90.00
_cell.angle_gamma   90.00
#
_symmetry.space_group_name_H-M   'P 1'
#
loop_
_entity.id
_entity.type
_entity.pdbx_description
1 polymer ?
#
loop_
_entity_poly.entity_id
_entity_poly.type
_entity_poly.pdbx_seq_one_letter_code
_entity_poly.pdbx_strand_id
1 'polypeptide(L)'
;MTSLSESAAERLVADTAFAPGMPGFVGLAVDLLLDEPVPSADPGGTPGERRPLRHGFLTARSARIVTVSGPPSPGIESSAARMTEDLRMSLPLIGASAPDEAAGAAEPGTAGIRVGLEAGVDGAGPYGLGRRWQLAHAVAPVLAAAFANAPLRHGRPTGWRSVRQALRRDLPSAPPGADPRAAWTALVLDSPSGGHTFRELTRRAPADRPGAADLDRHLAALRPPVAARGHLEIDVADRQPGDGWLVPLAVTAALLDDAYAAAEAEHATRPLAGTPRLWERAARDALTDPELAAAARECFVAAYGALARQGVSREIRDAVAAFTERYVLRGRCPADDVLDRVTRATVIEAHVE
;
A
#
# COMPACT_ATOMS: atom_id res chain seq x y z
N MET A 1 19.23 15.72 -24.65
CA MET A 1 18.11 14.90 -24.17
C MET A 1 16.87 15.31 -24.95
N THR A 2 16.07 14.36 -25.45
CA THR A 2 14.88 14.68 -26.24
C THR A 2 13.77 15.17 -25.32
N SER A 3 13.32 16.42 -25.51
CA SER A 3 12.19 16.98 -24.78
C SER A 3 10.89 16.24 -25.10
N LEU A 4 10.03 16.01 -24.11
CA LEU A 4 8.70 15.44 -24.28
C LEU A 4 7.65 16.52 -24.48
N SER A 5 6.80 16.34 -25.50
CA SER A 5 5.52 17.05 -25.58
C SER A 5 4.48 16.38 -24.67
N GLU A 6 3.39 17.10 -24.36
CA GLU A 6 2.26 16.57 -23.57
C GLU A 6 1.74 15.25 -24.15
N SER A 7 1.41 15.21 -25.45
CA SER A 7 0.91 14.00 -26.11
C SER A 7 1.92 12.85 -26.16
N ALA A 8 3.23 13.14 -26.17
CA ALA A 8 4.25 12.10 -26.09
C ALA A 8 4.32 11.51 -24.67
N ALA A 9 4.24 12.36 -23.64
CA ALA A 9 4.17 11.93 -22.25
C ALA A 9 2.90 11.12 -21.97
N GLU A 10 1.73 11.57 -22.48
CA GLU A 10 0.46 10.84 -22.36
C GLU A 10 0.54 9.42 -22.90
N ARG A 11 1.10 9.25 -24.12
CA ARG A 11 1.29 7.91 -24.71
C ARG A 11 2.24 7.05 -23.88
N LEU A 12 3.39 7.59 -23.47
CA LEU A 12 4.36 6.84 -22.66
C LEU A 12 3.76 6.33 -21.34
N VAL A 13 2.99 7.17 -20.65
CA VAL A 13 2.31 6.78 -19.41
C VAL A 13 1.23 5.73 -19.68
N ALA A 14 0.39 5.95 -20.69
CA ALA A 14 -0.69 5.02 -21.02
C ALA A 14 -0.18 3.64 -21.45
N ASP A 15 0.88 3.59 -22.25
CA ASP A 15 1.47 2.35 -22.79
C ASP A 15 2.12 1.51 -21.69
N THR A 16 2.69 2.16 -20.66
CA THR A 16 3.40 1.49 -19.56
C THR A 16 2.54 1.26 -18.31
N ALA A 17 1.32 1.81 -18.26
CA ALA A 17 0.43 1.74 -17.10
C ALA A 17 0.13 0.28 -16.68
N PHE A 18 -0.25 -0.56 -17.65
CA PHE A 18 -0.63 -1.95 -17.41
C PHE A 18 -0.08 -2.86 -18.50
N ALA A 19 0.51 -3.98 -18.08
CA ALA A 19 0.70 -5.17 -18.89
C ALA A 19 -0.51 -6.08 -18.64
N PRO A 20 -1.41 -6.29 -19.62
CA PRO A 20 -2.57 -7.14 -19.42
C PRO A 20 -2.16 -8.60 -19.18
N GLY A 21 -2.80 -9.25 -18.22
CA GLY A 21 -2.48 -10.61 -17.82
C GLY A 21 -3.57 -11.22 -16.96
N MET A 22 -3.62 -12.56 -16.94
CA MET A 22 -4.56 -13.26 -16.07
C MET A 22 -4.12 -13.12 -14.60
N PRO A 23 -5.04 -12.74 -13.69
CA PRO A 23 -4.78 -12.74 -12.26
C PRO A 23 -4.19 -14.06 -11.76
N GLY A 24 -3.36 -13.98 -10.73
CA GLY A 24 -2.64 -15.14 -10.20
C GLY A 24 -1.16 -14.87 -9.91
N PHE A 25 -0.61 -13.75 -10.35
CA PHE A 25 0.72 -13.29 -9.92
C PHE A 25 0.60 -12.18 -8.87
N VAL A 26 1.32 -12.36 -7.76
CA VAL A 26 1.35 -11.43 -6.64
C VAL A 26 2.80 -11.09 -6.29
N GLY A 27 3.10 -9.80 -6.23
CA GLY A 27 4.32 -9.24 -5.68
C GLY A 27 4.04 -8.54 -4.35
N LEU A 28 5.07 -8.42 -3.53
CA LEU A 28 4.98 -7.76 -2.24
C LEU A 28 6.21 -6.91 -2.01
N ALA A 29 5.99 -5.68 -1.54
CA ALA A 29 7.05 -4.84 -1.00
C ALA A 29 6.68 -4.41 0.42
N VAL A 30 7.61 -4.57 1.35
CA VAL A 30 7.47 -4.16 2.75
C VAL A 30 8.50 -3.08 3.03
N ASP A 31 8.00 -1.89 3.35
CA ASP A 31 8.82 -0.77 3.78
C ASP A 31 9.09 -0.94 5.29
N LEU A 32 10.36 -1.14 5.65
CA LEU A 32 10.86 -1.31 7.00
C LEU A 32 11.42 0.01 7.53
N LEU A 33 11.04 0.37 8.74
CA LEU A 33 11.61 1.50 9.49
C LEU A 33 12.83 1.01 10.26
N LEU A 34 13.93 1.73 10.17
CA LEU A 34 15.16 1.43 10.91
C LEU A 34 15.20 2.20 12.23
N ASP A 35 15.77 1.60 13.26
CA ASP A 35 15.95 2.22 14.57
C ASP A 35 16.98 3.36 14.49
N GLU A 36 18.11 3.07 13.84
CA GLU A 36 19.15 4.04 13.53
C GLU A 36 19.18 4.33 12.02
N PRO A 37 19.61 5.54 11.61
CA PRO A 37 19.87 5.80 10.20
C PRO A 37 20.88 4.79 9.67
N VAL A 38 20.74 4.38 8.39
CA VAL A 38 21.71 3.50 7.73
C VAL A 38 23.11 4.10 7.92
N PRO A 39 24.04 3.44 8.64
CA PRO A 39 25.38 3.97 8.87
C PRO A 39 26.10 3.95 7.53
N SER A 40 26.15 5.12 6.86
CA SER A 40 26.61 5.28 5.48
C SER A 40 26.11 4.18 4.54
N ALA A 41 25.06 4.46 3.77
CA ALA A 41 25.15 4.03 2.37
C ALA A 41 26.56 4.47 1.92
N ASP A 42 27.37 3.53 1.44
CA ASP A 42 28.69 3.78 0.86
C ASP A 42 28.69 5.17 0.17
N PRO A 43 29.68 6.06 0.34
CA PRO A 43 29.72 7.31 -0.41
C PRO A 43 29.66 7.12 -1.94
N GLY A 44 29.71 5.88 -2.44
CA GLY A 44 29.44 5.48 -3.82
C GLY A 44 28.07 4.82 -4.12
N GLY A 45 27.20 4.56 -3.14
CA GLY A 45 25.90 3.90 -3.33
C GLY A 45 24.76 4.90 -3.54
N THR A 46 24.30 5.07 -4.78
CA THR A 46 23.20 5.99 -5.11
C THR A 46 21.88 5.61 -4.42
N PRO A 47 21.11 6.56 -3.83
CA PRO A 47 19.74 6.32 -3.38
C PRO A 47 18.92 5.63 -4.47
N GLY A 48 18.25 4.54 -4.13
CA GLY A 48 17.56 3.69 -5.11
C GLY A 48 18.38 2.53 -5.67
N GLU A 49 19.64 2.34 -5.24
CA GLU A 49 20.41 1.15 -5.55
C GLU A 49 19.72 -0.11 -5.00
N ARG A 50 19.46 -1.08 -5.88
CA ARG A 50 18.78 -2.33 -5.56
C ARG A 50 19.83 -3.39 -5.27
N ARG A 51 19.91 -3.83 -4.02
CA ARG A 51 20.77 -4.95 -3.61
C ARG A 51 19.98 -6.26 -3.76
N PRO A 52 20.48 -7.25 -4.51
CA PRO A 52 19.77 -8.50 -4.67
C PRO A 52 19.71 -9.27 -3.34
N LEU A 53 18.55 -9.89 -3.08
CA LEU A 53 18.35 -10.89 -2.03
C LEU A 53 18.23 -12.27 -2.69
N ARG A 54 17.78 -13.28 -1.94
CA ARG A 54 17.64 -14.63 -2.50
C ARG A 54 16.58 -14.66 -3.60
N HIS A 55 15.45 -13.98 -3.39
CA HIS A 55 14.36 -13.93 -4.36
C HIS A 55 14.16 -12.54 -4.94
N GLY A 56 14.27 -11.52 -4.09
CA GLY A 56 13.90 -10.15 -4.38
C GLY A 56 15.06 -9.17 -4.27
N PHE A 57 14.74 -7.99 -3.75
CA PHE A 57 15.68 -6.88 -3.63
C PHE A 57 15.47 -6.13 -2.32
N LEU A 58 16.58 -5.63 -1.77
CA LEU A 58 16.62 -4.62 -0.72
C LEU A 58 16.97 -3.27 -1.35
N THR A 59 16.17 -2.23 -1.10
CA THR A 59 16.39 -0.89 -1.64
C THR A 59 16.29 0.16 -0.55
N ALA A 60 17.32 1.00 -0.39
CA ALA A 60 17.25 2.15 0.51
C ALA A 60 16.34 3.24 -0.10
N ARG A 61 15.30 3.63 0.62
CA ARG A 61 14.33 4.67 0.21
C ARG A 61 14.67 6.02 0.83
N SER A 62 15.13 6.00 2.07
CA SER A 62 15.62 7.18 2.81
C SER A 62 16.67 6.73 3.82
N ALA A 63 17.20 7.68 4.59
CA ALA A 63 18.15 7.37 5.66
C ALA A 63 17.62 6.36 6.70
N ARG A 64 16.29 6.25 6.87
CA ARG A 64 15.65 5.39 7.88
C ARG A 64 14.64 4.40 7.33
N ILE A 65 14.46 4.32 6.01
CA ILE A 65 13.49 3.43 5.39
C ILE A 65 14.19 2.60 4.33
N VAL A 66 14.04 1.29 4.44
CA VAL A 66 14.44 0.34 3.41
C VAL A 66 13.23 -0.46 2.96
N THR A 67 13.16 -0.76 1.67
CA THR A 67 12.12 -1.63 1.12
C THR A 67 12.74 -2.98 0.84
N VAL A 68 12.14 -4.04 1.38
CA VAL A 68 12.33 -5.41 0.88
C VAL A 68 11.21 -5.66 -0.12
N SER A 69 11.55 -6.05 -1.35
CA SER A 69 10.56 -6.35 -2.40
C SER A 69 10.79 -7.73 -2.97
N GLY A 70 9.79 -8.59 -2.90
CA GLY A 70 9.78 -9.91 -3.52
C GLY A 70 9.45 -9.85 -5.02
N PRO A 71 9.86 -10.86 -5.80
CA PRO A 71 9.52 -10.94 -7.21
C PRO A 71 8.02 -11.29 -7.39
N PRO A 72 7.42 -10.98 -8.54
CA PRO A 72 6.12 -11.53 -8.92
C PRO A 72 6.13 -13.06 -8.77
N SER A 73 5.17 -13.57 -8.02
CA SER A 73 5.13 -14.98 -7.63
C SER A 73 3.78 -15.61 -7.97
N PRO A 74 3.73 -16.88 -8.38
CA PRO A 74 2.48 -17.57 -8.68
C PRO A 74 1.72 -17.82 -7.37
N GLY A 75 0.74 -16.96 -7.12
CA GLY A 75 -0.14 -16.99 -5.96
C GLY A 75 0.49 -16.51 -4.65
N ILE A 76 -0.39 -16.43 -3.65
CA ILE A 76 -0.10 -15.91 -2.31
C ILE A 76 0.96 -16.76 -1.60
N GLU A 77 0.87 -18.09 -1.68
CA GLU A 77 1.80 -19.04 -1.03
C GLU A 77 3.25 -18.81 -1.44
N SER A 78 3.50 -18.78 -2.75
CA SER A 78 4.85 -18.57 -3.28
C SER A 78 5.38 -17.19 -2.91
N SER A 79 4.52 -16.16 -2.98
CA SER A 79 4.87 -14.79 -2.61
C SER A 79 5.24 -14.69 -1.13
N ALA A 80 4.40 -15.27 -0.26
CA ALA A 80 4.61 -15.30 1.19
C ALA A 80 5.90 -16.04 1.56
N ALA A 81 6.12 -17.26 1.04
CA ALA A 81 7.29 -18.05 1.37
C ALA A 81 8.61 -17.34 0.99
N ARG A 82 8.66 -16.76 -0.22
CA ARG A 82 9.83 -16.01 -0.71
C ARG A 82 10.08 -14.76 0.12
N MET A 83 9.02 -14.02 0.43
CA MET A 83 9.13 -12.79 1.20
C MET A 83 9.53 -13.04 2.66
N THR A 84 9.01 -14.10 3.29
CA THR A 84 9.41 -14.51 4.63
C THR A 84 10.91 -14.77 4.72
N GLU A 85 11.47 -15.46 3.73
CA GLU A 85 12.91 -15.74 3.70
C GLU A 85 13.75 -14.47 3.52
N ASP A 86 13.39 -13.63 2.54
CA ASP A 86 14.09 -12.37 2.27
C ASP A 86 14.02 -11.39 3.45
N LEU A 87 12.88 -11.29 4.13
CA LEU A 87 12.72 -10.48 5.34
C LEU A 87 13.59 -11.00 6.48
N ARG A 88 13.58 -12.31 6.75
CA ARG A 88 14.40 -12.93 7.81
C ARG A 88 15.90 -12.75 7.58
N MET A 89 16.35 -12.81 6.32
CA MET A 89 17.75 -12.54 5.97
C MET A 89 18.11 -11.06 6.09
N SER A 90 17.18 -10.15 5.78
CA SER A 90 17.45 -8.72 5.75
C SER A 90 17.48 -8.08 7.14
N LEU A 91 16.57 -8.46 8.03
CA LEU A 91 16.37 -7.78 9.34
C LEU A 91 17.66 -7.66 10.18
N PRO A 92 18.48 -8.72 10.37
CA PRO A 92 19.72 -8.60 11.14
C PRO A 92 20.78 -7.70 10.49
N LEU A 93 20.80 -7.61 9.15
CA LEU A 93 21.82 -6.88 8.39
C LEU A 93 21.62 -5.37 8.43
N ILE A 94 20.39 -4.91 8.67
CA ILE A 94 20.01 -3.49 8.61
C ILE A 94 19.75 -2.89 9.99
N GLY A 95 19.96 -3.65 11.07
CA GLY A 95 19.73 -3.18 12.44
C GLY A 95 18.28 -2.76 12.70
N ALA A 96 17.32 -3.34 11.95
CA ALA A 96 15.91 -3.12 12.19
C ALA A 96 15.45 -4.07 13.30
N SER A 97 14.92 -3.53 14.39
CA SER A 97 14.21 -4.34 15.39
C SER A 97 13.02 -5.06 14.78
N ALA A 98 12.72 -6.23 15.35
CA ALA A 98 11.52 -6.98 15.01
C ALA A 98 10.29 -6.05 15.18
N PRO A 99 9.22 -6.20 14.38
CA PRO A 99 8.13 -5.22 14.35
C PRO A 99 7.30 -5.09 15.63
N ASP A 100 7.71 -5.74 16.72
CA ASP A 100 7.08 -5.67 18.04
C ASP A 100 7.70 -4.58 18.95
N GLU A 101 8.93 -4.11 18.69
CA GLU A 101 9.70 -3.29 19.68
C GLU A 101 9.80 -1.78 19.36
N ALA A 102 9.60 -1.35 18.11
CA ALA A 102 9.86 0.03 17.68
C ALA A 102 8.68 1.02 17.91
N ALA A 103 8.12 1.06 19.13
CA ALA A 103 7.08 2.04 19.48
C ALA A 103 7.62 3.44 19.86
N GLY A 104 8.95 3.65 19.83
CA GLY A 104 9.59 4.75 20.57
C GLY A 104 10.04 6.01 19.80
N ALA A 105 10.76 5.90 18.68
CA ALA A 105 11.66 7.02 18.31
C ALA A 105 11.78 7.41 16.82
N ALA A 106 11.35 6.60 15.86
CA ALA A 106 11.51 6.91 14.43
C ALA A 106 10.21 7.49 13.83
N GLU A 107 10.29 8.46 12.91
CA GLU A 107 9.13 9.16 12.33
C GLU A 107 8.03 8.19 11.87
N PRO A 108 6.92 8.06 12.63
CA PRO A 108 5.87 7.11 12.31
C PRO A 108 4.99 7.76 11.24
N GLY A 109 5.19 7.38 9.99
CA GLY A 109 4.38 7.94 8.90
C GLY A 109 4.67 7.42 7.50
N THR A 110 5.59 6.46 7.32
CA THR A 110 6.09 6.11 5.98
C THR A 110 6.23 4.61 5.75
N ALA A 111 6.59 3.82 6.77
CA ALA A 111 6.66 2.37 6.68
C ALA A 111 5.27 1.75 6.45
N GLY A 112 5.20 0.80 5.54
CA GLY A 112 3.95 0.32 4.96
C GLY A 112 4.15 -0.94 4.13
N ILE A 113 3.05 -1.46 3.64
CA ILE A 113 3.02 -2.68 2.83
C ILE A 113 2.35 -2.37 1.51
N ARG A 114 3.01 -2.76 0.43
CA ARG A 114 2.54 -2.61 -0.95
C ARG A 114 2.36 -3.97 -1.59
N VAL A 115 1.16 -4.21 -2.08
CA VAL A 115 0.81 -5.45 -2.79
C VAL A 115 0.73 -5.13 -4.28
N GLY A 116 1.55 -5.79 -5.08
CA GLY A 116 1.48 -5.75 -6.54
C GLY A 116 0.69 -6.94 -7.04
N LEU A 117 -0.28 -6.71 -7.90
CA LEU A 117 -1.15 -7.72 -8.49
C LEU A 117 -1.15 -7.59 -9.99
N GLU A 118 -1.32 -8.69 -10.70
CA GLU A 118 -1.57 -8.64 -12.14
C GLU A 118 -2.73 -7.68 -12.45
N ALA A 119 -2.61 -6.92 -13.55
CA ALA A 119 -3.56 -5.85 -13.86
C ALA A 119 -4.96 -6.38 -14.20
N GLY A 120 -5.03 -7.59 -14.77
CA GLY A 120 -6.23 -8.14 -15.39
C GLY A 120 -6.13 -8.11 -16.91
N VAL A 121 -7.13 -8.71 -17.57
CA VAL A 121 -7.21 -8.77 -19.03
C VAL A 121 -8.05 -7.62 -19.58
N ASP A 122 -7.83 -7.28 -20.84
CA ASP A 122 -8.71 -6.35 -21.55
C ASP A 122 -10.07 -7.03 -21.76
N GLY A 123 -11.15 -6.44 -21.23
CA GLY A 123 -12.51 -6.96 -21.35
C GLY A 123 -13.40 -6.67 -20.15
N ALA A 124 -14.70 -6.99 -20.28
CA ALA A 124 -15.71 -6.78 -19.24
C ALA A 124 -15.93 -8.00 -18.32
N GLY A 125 -15.09 -9.03 -18.46
CA GLY A 125 -15.19 -10.25 -17.65
C GLY A 125 -14.85 -10.03 -16.17
N PRO A 126 -14.97 -11.09 -15.34
CA PRO A 126 -14.69 -11.00 -13.90
C PRO A 126 -13.26 -10.54 -13.58
N TYR A 127 -12.31 -10.80 -14.48
CA TYR A 127 -10.90 -10.40 -14.40
C TYR A 127 -10.54 -9.20 -15.29
N GLY A 128 -11.55 -8.46 -15.75
CA GLY A 128 -11.38 -7.29 -16.61
C GLY A 128 -10.62 -6.18 -15.90
N LEU A 129 -9.66 -5.56 -16.58
CA LEU A 129 -8.83 -4.47 -16.08
C LEU A 129 -9.67 -3.33 -15.48
N GLY A 130 -10.72 -2.90 -16.18
CA GLY A 130 -11.61 -1.83 -15.70
C GLY A 130 -12.29 -2.16 -14.38
N ARG A 131 -12.79 -3.39 -14.23
CA ARG A 131 -13.43 -3.88 -13.00
C ARG A 131 -12.42 -3.96 -11.84
N ARG A 132 -11.25 -4.52 -12.09
CA ARG A 132 -10.18 -4.62 -11.07
C ARG A 132 -9.68 -3.26 -10.61
N TRP A 133 -9.52 -2.31 -11.53
CA TRP A 133 -9.16 -0.93 -11.21
C TRP A 133 -10.21 -0.27 -10.31
N GLN A 134 -11.49 -0.39 -10.66
CA GLN A 134 -12.59 0.15 -9.85
C GLN A 134 -12.63 -0.49 -8.46
N LEU A 135 -12.54 -1.82 -8.39
CA LEU A 135 -12.54 -2.55 -7.13
C LEU A 135 -11.35 -2.14 -6.26
N ALA A 136 -10.14 -2.03 -6.82
CA ALA A 136 -8.95 -1.59 -6.08
C ALA A 136 -9.17 -0.23 -5.40
N HIS A 137 -9.73 0.74 -6.13
CA HIS A 137 -10.08 2.05 -5.57
C HIS A 137 -11.19 1.98 -4.53
N ALA A 138 -12.18 1.09 -4.70
CA ALA A 138 -13.29 0.93 -3.77
C ALA A 138 -12.84 0.30 -2.44
N VAL A 139 -11.94 -0.70 -2.47
CA VAL A 139 -11.43 -1.36 -1.25
C VAL A 139 -10.29 -0.61 -0.59
N ALA A 140 -9.57 0.26 -1.32
CA ALA A 140 -8.45 1.02 -0.79
C ALA A 140 -8.72 1.70 0.58
N PRO A 141 -9.81 2.49 0.78
CA PRO A 141 -10.11 3.08 2.08
C PRO A 141 -10.48 2.06 3.16
N VAL A 142 -11.11 0.94 2.79
CA VAL A 142 -11.45 -0.16 3.72
C VAL A 142 -10.19 -0.85 4.23
N LEU A 143 -9.26 -1.17 3.33
CA LEU A 143 -7.97 -1.78 3.67
C LEU A 143 -7.09 -0.80 4.46
N ALA A 144 -7.08 0.49 4.10
CA ALA A 144 -6.40 1.54 4.85
C ALA A 144 -6.90 1.62 6.31
N ALA A 145 -8.22 1.56 6.50
CA ALA A 145 -8.83 1.55 7.82
C ALA A 145 -8.51 0.25 8.59
N ALA A 146 -8.68 -0.91 7.98
CA ALA A 146 -8.44 -2.19 8.63
C ALA A 146 -6.98 -2.38 9.07
N PHE A 147 -6.03 -1.90 8.26
CA PHE A 147 -4.60 -2.06 8.50
C PHE A 147 -3.92 -0.80 9.08
N ALA A 148 -4.68 0.16 9.61
CA ALA A 148 -4.13 1.35 10.25
C ALA A 148 -3.28 0.96 11.48
N ASN A 149 -2.03 1.42 11.52
CA ASN A 149 -1.06 1.10 12.57
C ASN A 149 0.03 2.17 12.76
N ALA A 150 -0.31 3.44 12.54
CA ALA A 150 0.62 4.55 12.72
C ALA A 150 -0.03 5.69 13.54
N PRO A 151 -0.42 5.47 14.81
CA PRO A 151 -1.17 6.47 15.56
C PRO A 151 -0.31 7.51 16.29
N LEU A 152 1.00 7.25 16.43
CA LEU A 152 1.90 8.07 17.24
C LEU A 152 2.77 8.99 16.37
N ARG A 153 3.26 10.08 16.94
CA ARG A 153 4.38 10.88 16.41
C ARG A 153 5.25 11.31 17.59
N HIS A 154 6.55 11.00 17.55
CA HIS A 154 7.47 11.20 18.68
C HIS A 154 6.91 10.62 20.00
N GLY A 155 6.40 9.39 19.95
CA GLY A 155 5.82 8.68 21.10
C GLY A 155 4.44 9.19 21.57
N ARG A 156 3.89 10.25 20.97
CA ARG A 156 2.62 10.85 21.40
C ARG A 156 1.47 10.54 20.44
N PRO A 157 0.25 10.25 20.95
CA PRO A 157 -0.94 10.10 20.11
C PRO A 157 -1.19 11.35 19.26
N THR A 158 -1.52 11.15 17.98
CA THR A 158 -1.73 12.24 17.02
C THR A 158 -3.19 12.59 16.78
N GLY A 159 -4.11 11.78 17.31
CA GLY A 159 -5.53 11.82 16.95
C GLY A 159 -5.86 11.12 15.63
N TRP A 160 -4.86 10.54 14.95
CA TRP A 160 -5.05 9.67 13.78
C TRP A 160 -4.73 8.24 14.16
N ARG A 161 -5.37 7.27 13.51
CA ARG A 161 -4.96 5.85 13.57
C ARG A 161 -3.87 5.52 12.56
N SER A 162 -3.84 6.26 11.46
CA SER A 162 -2.75 6.23 10.49
C SER A 162 -2.31 7.63 10.07
N VAL A 163 -1.23 8.12 10.66
CA VAL A 163 -0.53 9.33 10.21
C VAL A 163 -0.06 9.16 8.76
N ARG A 164 0.38 7.94 8.38
CA ARG A 164 0.81 7.61 7.01
C ARG A 164 -0.29 7.88 5.99
N GLN A 165 -1.51 7.41 6.23
CA GLN A 165 -2.62 7.67 5.32
C GLN A 165 -3.15 9.10 5.44
N ALA A 166 -3.07 9.72 6.63
CA ALA A 166 -3.47 11.11 6.84
C ALA A 166 -2.66 12.09 5.98
N LEU A 167 -1.34 11.86 5.85
CA LEU A 167 -0.45 12.64 4.98
C LEU A 167 -0.75 12.48 3.49
N ARG A 168 -1.57 11.49 3.13
CA ARG A 168 -1.92 11.15 1.74
C ARG A 168 -3.35 11.56 1.36
N ARG A 169 -4.09 12.19 2.27
CA ARG A 169 -5.50 12.60 2.05
C ARG A 169 -5.69 13.58 0.89
N ASP A 170 -4.67 14.39 0.62
CA ASP A 170 -4.67 15.41 -0.42
C ASP A 170 -4.04 14.88 -1.73
N LEU A 171 -3.61 13.62 -1.78
CA LEU A 171 -3.11 13.03 -3.01
C LEU A 171 -4.27 12.84 -4.00
N PRO A 172 -4.06 13.19 -5.29
CA PRO A 172 -5.04 12.92 -6.31
C PRO A 172 -5.32 11.41 -6.38
N SER A 173 -6.58 11.05 -6.55
CA SER A 173 -7.03 9.69 -6.77
C SER A 173 -7.81 9.65 -8.08
N ALA A 174 -7.63 8.59 -8.86
CA ALA A 174 -8.39 8.40 -10.08
C ALA A 174 -9.89 8.25 -9.77
N PRO A 175 -10.78 8.88 -10.55
CA PRO A 175 -12.21 8.72 -10.37
C PRO A 175 -12.62 7.26 -10.63
N PRO A 176 -13.45 6.65 -9.76
CA PRO A 176 -14.02 5.34 -10.03
C PRO A 176 -14.81 5.35 -11.34
N GLY A 177 -14.62 4.35 -12.19
CA GLY A 177 -15.39 4.20 -13.44
C GLY A 177 -14.74 4.79 -14.69
N ALA A 178 -13.66 5.54 -14.56
CA ALA A 178 -12.90 6.04 -15.71
C ALA A 178 -12.11 4.91 -16.39
N ASP A 179 -11.79 5.11 -17.68
CA ASP A 179 -10.82 4.27 -18.39
C ASP A 179 -9.51 4.22 -17.57
N PRO A 180 -9.03 3.03 -17.16
CA PRO A 180 -7.89 2.94 -16.24
C PRO A 180 -6.63 3.62 -16.75
N ARG A 181 -6.33 3.50 -18.06
CA ARG A 181 -5.12 4.09 -18.65
C ARG A 181 -5.23 5.61 -18.70
N ALA A 182 -6.36 6.14 -19.14
CA ALA A 182 -6.61 7.57 -19.16
C ALA A 182 -6.62 8.18 -17.75
N ALA A 183 -7.24 7.50 -16.78
CA ALA A 183 -7.32 7.95 -15.40
C ALA A 183 -5.95 7.97 -14.73
N TRP A 184 -5.13 6.94 -14.93
CA TRP A 184 -3.74 6.93 -14.48
C TRP A 184 -2.91 8.03 -15.15
N THR A 185 -3.05 8.19 -16.46
CA THR A 185 -2.32 9.22 -17.22
C THR A 185 -2.64 10.62 -16.73
N ALA A 186 -3.92 10.94 -16.52
CA ALA A 186 -4.35 12.21 -15.95
C ALA A 186 -3.76 12.42 -14.55
N LEU A 187 -3.88 11.42 -13.67
CA LEU A 187 -3.30 11.49 -12.33
C LEU A 187 -1.79 11.77 -12.37
N VAL A 188 -1.04 11.08 -13.22
CA VAL A 188 0.40 11.28 -13.35
C VAL A 188 0.72 12.69 -13.82
N LEU A 189 0.07 13.15 -14.89
CA LEU A 189 0.40 14.44 -15.50
C LEU A 189 -0.02 15.63 -14.64
N ASP A 190 -1.13 15.48 -13.89
CA ASP A 190 -1.73 16.55 -13.08
C ASP A 190 -1.25 16.53 -11.62
N SER A 191 -0.50 15.51 -11.20
CA SER A 191 0.12 15.48 -9.88
C SER A 191 1.26 16.50 -9.77
N PRO A 192 1.28 17.36 -8.74
CA PRO A 192 2.32 18.35 -8.56
C PRO A 192 3.63 17.72 -8.09
N SER A 193 4.75 18.23 -8.62
CA SER A 193 6.12 17.92 -8.20
C SER A 193 6.93 19.21 -8.22
N GLY A 194 7.49 19.62 -7.07
CA GLY A 194 8.26 20.87 -6.97
C GLY A 194 7.46 22.14 -7.28
N GLY A 195 6.14 22.14 -7.04
CA GLY A 195 5.26 23.29 -7.27
C GLY A 195 4.66 23.40 -8.67
N HIS A 196 4.96 22.47 -9.58
CA HIS A 196 4.39 22.42 -10.93
C HIS A 196 3.85 21.02 -11.25
N THR A 197 2.87 20.91 -12.14
CA THR A 197 2.45 19.61 -12.68
C THR A 197 3.32 19.20 -13.86
N PHE A 198 3.44 17.90 -14.13
CA PHE A 198 4.17 17.45 -15.32
C PHE A 198 3.53 18.00 -16.60
N ARG A 199 2.20 18.12 -16.63
CA ARG A 199 1.45 18.76 -17.71
C ARG A 199 1.91 20.19 -17.96
N GLU A 200 2.01 21.01 -16.91
CA GLU A 200 2.52 22.39 -17.02
C GLU A 200 3.95 22.43 -17.56
N LEU A 201 4.83 21.51 -17.11
CA LEU A 201 6.21 21.44 -17.56
C LEU A 201 6.31 21.13 -19.07
N THR A 202 5.47 20.24 -19.60
CA THR A 202 5.45 19.91 -21.03
C THR A 202 4.99 21.05 -21.94
N ARG A 203 4.32 22.07 -21.38
CA ARG A 203 3.84 23.27 -22.11
C ARG A 203 4.86 24.40 -22.20
N ARG A 204 6.02 24.26 -21.52
CA ARG A 204 7.11 25.24 -21.57
C ARG A 204 7.76 25.31 -22.95
N ALA A 205 8.65 26.30 -23.14
CA ALA A 205 9.48 26.41 -24.34
C ALA A 205 10.29 25.11 -24.55
N PRO A 206 10.56 24.68 -25.79
CA PRO A 206 11.19 23.38 -26.06
C PRO A 206 12.51 23.12 -25.32
N ALA A 207 13.31 24.16 -25.06
CA ALA A 207 14.57 24.05 -24.33
C ALA A 207 14.39 23.74 -22.82
N ASP A 208 13.22 24.06 -22.26
CA ASP A 208 12.89 23.93 -20.83
C ASP A 208 11.90 22.77 -20.54
N ARG A 209 11.56 21.99 -21.55
CA ARG A 209 10.63 20.85 -21.42
C ARG A 209 11.31 19.65 -20.78
N PRO A 210 10.60 18.89 -19.93
CA PRO A 210 11.12 17.67 -19.34
C PRO A 210 11.36 16.59 -20.40
N GLY A 211 12.30 15.69 -20.16
CA GLY A 211 12.55 14.49 -20.96
C GLY A 211 11.93 13.23 -20.35
N ALA A 212 12.17 12.08 -20.99
CA ALA A 212 11.69 10.78 -20.50
C ALA A 212 12.23 10.42 -19.10
N ALA A 213 13.51 10.72 -18.83
CA ALA A 213 14.10 10.49 -17.51
C ALA A 213 13.42 11.31 -16.38
N ASP A 214 12.91 12.50 -16.71
CA ASP A 214 12.14 13.32 -15.76
C ASP A 214 10.75 12.71 -15.51
N LEU A 215 10.11 12.16 -16.55
CA LEU A 215 8.86 11.42 -16.42
C LEU A 215 9.02 10.16 -15.57
N ASP A 216 10.09 9.39 -15.80
CA ASP A 216 10.39 8.19 -15.01
C ASP A 216 10.61 8.54 -13.53
N ARG A 217 11.34 9.63 -13.26
CA ARG A 217 11.55 10.14 -11.90
C ARG A 217 10.24 10.58 -11.27
N HIS A 218 9.39 11.28 -12.03
CA HIS A 218 8.06 11.71 -11.58
C HIS A 218 7.18 10.51 -11.23
N LEU A 219 7.07 9.52 -12.11
CA LEU A 219 6.35 8.26 -11.88
C LEU A 219 6.87 7.51 -10.65
N ALA A 220 8.18 7.46 -10.45
CA ALA A 220 8.80 6.80 -9.29
C ALA A 220 8.54 7.54 -7.96
N ALA A 221 8.31 8.85 -8.01
CA ALA A 221 8.02 9.67 -6.83
C ALA A 221 6.54 9.62 -6.42
N LEU A 222 5.63 9.40 -7.37
CA LEU A 222 4.19 9.29 -7.08
C LEU A 222 3.90 8.09 -6.18
N ARG A 223 3.15 8.31 -5.11
CA ARG A 223 2.71 7.24 -4.19
C ARG A 223 1.21 7.34 -3.89
N PRO A 224 0.34 7.32 -4.91
CA PRO A 224 -1.10 7.24 -4.68
C PRO A 224 -1.47 5.88 -4.03
N PRO A 225 -2.64 5.79 -3.39
CA PRO A 225 -3.12 4.54 -2.78
C PRO A 225 -3.19 3.35 -3.75
N VAL A 226 -3.55 3.63 -5.00
CA VAL A 226 -3.63 2.66 -6.09
C VAL A 226 -2.85 3.23 -7.27
N ALA A 227 -1.96 2.43 -7.85
CA ALA A 227 -1.09 2.84 -8.95
C ALA A 227 -1.04 1.81 -10.09
N ALA A 228 -0.75 2.29 -11.28
CA ALA A 228 -0.51 1.49 -12.47
C ALA A 228 0.98 1.53 -12.82
N ARG A 229 1.70 0.42 -12.63
CA ARG A 229 3.16 0.33 -12.82
C ARG A 229 3.56 -0.87 -13.69
N GLY A 230 2.82 -1.08 -14.77
CA GLY A 230 2.80 -2.33 -15.53
C GLY A 230 1.96 -3.43 -14.85
N HIS A 231 1.59 -3.23 -13.60
CA HIS A 231 0.75 -4.08 -12.78
C HIS A 231 -0.11 -3.17 -11.89
N LEU A 232 -1.10 -3.74 -11.20
CA LEU A 232 -1.92 -3.04 -10.23
C LEU A 232 -1.21 -3.02 -8.87
N GLU A 233 -0.80 -1.85 -8.39
CA GLU A 233 -0.14 -1.69 -7.09
C GLU A 233 -1.14 -1.09 -6.08
N ILE A 234 -1.31 -1.74 -4.93
CA ILE A 234 -2.14 -1.28 -3.81
C ILE A 234 -1.21 -0.96 -2.64
N ASP A 235 -1.13 0.32 -2.28
CA ASP A 235 -0.28 0.87 -1.23
C ASP A 235 -1.11 1.56 -0.16
N VAL A 236 -1.77 0.78 0.70
CA VAL A 236 -2.75 1.32 1.68
C VAL A 236 -2.57 0.80 3.10
N ALA A 237 -1.82 -0.28 3.29
CA ALA A 237 -1.56 -0.84 4.61
C ALA A 237 -0.36 -0.16 5.27
N ASP A 238 -0.49 0.16 6.55
CA ASP A 238 0.65 0.54 7.38
C ASP A 238 1.49 -0.71 7.69
N ARG A 239 2.71 -0.51 8.19
CA ARG A 239 3.52 -1.60 8.74
C ARG A 239 2.71 -2.36 9.79
N GLN A 240 2.73 -3.69 9.71
CA GLN A 240 2.07 -4.57 10.67
C GLN A 240 3.08 -5.14 11.68
N PRO A 241 2.66 -5.49 12.91
CA PRO A 241 3.54 -6.12 13.90
C PRO A 241 3.92 -7.55 13.49
N GLY A 242 5.12 -8.00 13.86
CA GLY A 242 5.69 -9.30 13.49
C GLY A 242 5.49 -9.68 12.01
N ASP A 243 5.06 -10.92 11.81
CA ASP A 243 4.67 -11.47 10.50
C ASP A 243 3.27 -11.04 10.05
N GLY A 244 2.66 -10.03 10.70
CA GLY A 244 1.33 -9.52 10.38
C GLY A 244 1.21 -8.94 8.97
N TRP A 245 2.32 -8.74 8.26
CA TRP A 245 2.34 -8.35 6.85
C TRP A 245 1.71 -9.40 5.91
N LEU A 246 1.61 -10.66 6.35
CA LEU A 246 0.94 -11.73 5.62
C LEU A 246 -0.55 -11.45 5.41
N VAL A 247 -1.20 -10.80 6.38
CA VAL A 247 -2.64 -10.52 6.33
C VAL A 247 -3.01 -9.52 5.23
N PRO A 248 -2.40 -8.33 5.11
CA PRO A 248 -2.70 -7.41 4.01
C PRO A 248 -2.32 -8.01 2.64
N LEU A 249 -1.25 -8.82 2.55
CA LEU A 249 -0.96 -9.58 1.32
C LEU A 249 -2.13 -10.51 0.94
N ALA A 250 -2.53 -11.37 1.87
CA ALA A 250 -3.53 -12.41 1.62
C ALA A 250 -4.92 -11.83 1.34
N VAL A 251 -5.36 -10.87 2.14
CA VAL A 251 -6.68 -10.23 1.98
C VAL A 251 -6.75 -9.46 0.68
N THR A 252 -5.73 -8.64 0.37
CA THR A 252 -5.73 -7.83 -0.87
C THR A 252 -5.72 -8.72 -2.11
N ALA A 253 -4.87 -9.76 -2.14
CA ALA A 253 -4.83 -10.68 -3.27
C ALA A 253 -6.14 -11.46 -3.41
N ALA A 254 -6.71 -11.98 -2.31
CA ALA A 254 -7.96 -12.73 -2.33
C ALA A 254 -9.13 -11.89 -2.85
N LEU A 255 -9.26 -10.65 -2.40
CA LEU A 255 -10.34 -9.75 -2.83
C LEU A 255 -10.28 -9.42 -4.32
N LEU A 256 -9.07 -9.30 -4.89
CA LEU A 256 -8.90 -8.89 -6.27
C LEU A 256 -8.88 -10.09 -7.24
N ASP A 257 -8.24 -11.21 -6.86
CA ASP A 257 -7.98 -12.34 -7.75
C ASP A 257 -9.06 -13.43 -7.73
N ASP A 258 -9.91 -13.50 -6.70
CA ASP A 258 -11.08 -14.40 -6.68
C ASP A 258 -12.34 -13.66 -7.12
N ALA A 259 -12.98 -14.13 -8.19
CA ALA A 259 -14.13 -13.46 -8.79
C ALA A 259 -15.33 -13.31 -7.83
N TYR A 260 -15.54 -14.27 -6.92
CA TYR A 260 -16.63 -14.24 -5.96
C TYR A 260 -16.33 -13.24 -4.84
N ALA A 261 -15.13 -13.27 -4.26
CA ALA A 261 -14.73 -12.30 -3.25
C ALA A 261 -14.70 -10.86 -3.80
N ALA A 262 -14.31 -10.70 -5.06
CA ALA A 262 -14.39 -9.42 -5.76
C ALA A 262 -15.83 -8.89 -5.83
N ALA A 263 -16.80 -9.74 -6.18
CA ALA A 263 -18.21 -9.34 -6.25
C ALA A 263 -18.80 -8.96 -4.87
N GLU A 264 -18.44 -9.72 -3.83
CA GLU A 264 -18.85 -9.40 -2.45
C GLU A 264 -18.22 -8.08 -1.99
N ALA A 265 -16.93 -7.85 -2.27
CA ALA A 265 -16.26 -6.58 -1.93
C ALA A 265 -16.82 -5.38 -2.70
N GLU A 266 -17.18 -5.53 -3.98
CA GLU A 266 -17.91 -4.51 -4.73
C GLU A 266 -19.27 -4.18 -4.08
N HIS A 267 -19.97 -5.20 -3.57
CA HIS A 267 -21.22 -4.99 -2.86
C HIS A 267 -21.01 -4.23 -1.54
N ALA A 268 -20.08 -4.71 -0.72
CA ALA A 268 -19.74 -4.17 0.59
C ALA A 268 -19.27 -2.71 0.55
N THR A 269 -18.56 -2.33 -0.51
CA THR A 269 -18.01 -0.98 -0.68
C THR A 269 -18.96 0.01 -1.33
N ARG A 270 -20.07 -0.44 -1.93
CA ARG A 270 -21.05 0.42 -2.60
C ARG A 270 -21.58 1.57 -1.72
N PRO A 271 -21.91 1.37 -0.44
CA PRO A 271 -22.38 2.46 0.44
C PRO A 271 -21.34 3.55 0.68
N LEU A 272 -20.05 3.27 0.46
CA LEU A 272 -18.95 4.23 0.65
C LEU A 272 -18.77 5.16 -0.56
N ALA A 273 -19.40 4.83 -1.70
CA ALA A 273 -19.27 5.62 -2.91
C ALA A 273 -19.88 7.02 -2.71
N GLY A 274 -19.10 8.06 -3.00
CA GLY A 274 -19.53 9.46 -2.83
C GLY A 274 -19.49 9.96 -1.38
N THR A 275 -19.05 9.12 -0.43
CA THR A 275 -18.89 9.52 0.97
C THR A 275 -17.87 10.66 1.12
N PRO A 276 -18.26 11.82 1.70
CA PRO A 276 -17.34 12.95 1.86
C PRO A 276 -16.14 12.60 2.73
N ARG A 277 -14.95 13.03 2.30
CA ARG A 277 -13.68 12.86 3.03
C ARG A 277 -13.42 11.42 3.48
N LEU A 278 -13.89 10.42 2.73
CA LEU A 278 -13.78 8.99 3.07
C LEU A 278 -12.35 8.58 3.41
N TRP A 279 -11.36 9.04 2.64
CA TRP A 279 -9.96 8.73 2.92
C TRP A 279 -9.48 9.30 4.25
N GLU A 280 -9.93 10.50 4.61
CA GLU A 280 -9.59 11.10 5.89
C GLU A 280 -10.24 10.36 7.06
N ARG A 281 -11.51 9.96 6.91
CA ARG A 281 -12.22 9.10 7.87
C ARG A 281 -11.47 7.78 8.06
N ALA A 282 -11.05 7.14 6.97
CA ALA A 282 -10.26 5.91 7.02
C ALA A 282 -8.92 6.09 7.76
N ALA A 283 -8.22 7.20 7.55
CA ALA A 283 -6.95 7.49 8.23
C ALA A 283 -7.14 7.87 9.71
N ARG A 284 -8.20 8.61 10.05
CA ARG A 284 -8.46 9.15 11.39
C ARG A 284 -9.15 8.12 12.28
N ASP A 285 -10.31 7.67 11.81
CA ASP A 285 -11.27 6.89 12.59
C ASP A 285 -11.11 5.39 12.32
N ALA A 286 -10.52 5.02 11.17
CA ALA A 286 -10.31 3.63 10.76
C ALA A 286 -11.60 2.80 10.92
N LEU A 287 -11.54 1.65 11.62
CA LEU A 287 -12.71 0.81 11.84
C LEU A 287 -13.61 1.24 13.01
N THR A 288 -13.32 2.35 13.68
CA THR A 288 -14.33 2.97 14.57
C THR A 288 -15.37 3.76 13.79
N ASP A 289 -15.09 4.06 12.51
CA ASP A 289 -16.09 4.51 11.58
C ASP A 289 -17.05 3.36 11.21
N PRO A 290 -18.36 3.50 11.46
CA PRO A 290 -19.30 2.39 11.32
C PRO A 290 -19.50 1.92 9.87
N GLU A 291 -19.38 2.82 8.89
CA GLU A 291 -19.55 2.49 7.47
C GLU A 291 -18.33 1.69 6.97
N LEU A 292 -17.13 2.14 7.31
CA LEU A 292 -15.89 1.42 7.01
C LEU A 292 -15.82 0.07 7.75
N ALA A 293 -16.27 0.02 9.01
CA ALA A 293 -16.33 -1.22 9.78
C ALA A 293 -17.27 -2.25 9.15
N ALA A 294 -18.45 -1.83 8.68
CA ALA A 294 -19.40 -2.70 8.00
C ALA A 294 -18.79 -3.30 6.73
N ALA A 295 -18.23 -2.44 5.86
CA ALA A 295 -17.58 -2.89 4.63
C ALA A 295 -16.38 -3.81 4.90
N ALA A 296 -15.57 -3.50 5.93
CA ALA A 296 -14.43 -4.34 6.31
C ALA A 296 -14.85 -5.75 6.73
N ARG A 297 -15.92 -5.90 7.52
CA ARG A 297 -16.40 -7.22 7.94
C ARG A 297 -16.78 -8.09 6.74
N GLU A 298 -17.55 -7.55 5.80
CA GLU A 298 -17.95 -8.26 4.58
C GLU A 298 -16.75 -8.61 3.71
N CYS A 299 -15.83 -7.66 3.48
CA CYS A 299 -14.60 -7.90 2.73
C CYS A 299 -13.72 -8.98 3.35
N PHE A 300 -13.53 -8.99 4.67
CA PHE A 300 -12.67 -9.99 5.33
C PHE A 300 -13.31 -11.40 5.33
N VAL A 301 -14.64 -11.50 5.46
CA VAL A 301 -15.37 -12.77 5.30
C VAL A 301 -15.23 -13.30 3.87
N ALA A 302 -15.41 -12.43 2.87
CA ALA A 302 -15.26 -12.76 1.46
C ALA A 302 -13.83 -13.23 1.13
N ALA A 303 -12.82 -12.50 1.63
CA ALA A 303 -11.42 -12.84 1.49
C ALA A 303 -11.10 -14.21 2.10
N TYR A 304 -11.54 -14.48 3.34
CA TYR A 304 -11.33 -15.78 3.98
C TYR A 304 -11.93 -16.93 3.17
N GLY A 305 -13.15 -16.74 2.65
CA GLY A 305 -13.80 -17.72 1.76
C GLY A 305 -13.02 -17.97 0.48
N ALA A 306 -12.44 -16.92 -0.13
CA ALA A 306 -11.58 -17.05 -1.31
C ALA A 306 -10.29 -17.81 -1.01
N LEU A 307 -9.61 -17.48 0.09
CA LEU A 307 -8.39 -18.19 0.50
C LEU A 307 -8.65 -19.69 0.68
N ALA A 308 -9.82 -20.06 1.24
CA ALA A 308 -10.23 -21.45 1.38
C ALA A 308 -10.47 -22.13 0.01
N ARG A 309 -11.17 -21.48 -0.92
CA ARG A 309 -11.41 -21.99 -2.28
C ARG A 309 -10.11 -22.17 -3.08
N GLN A 310 -9.18 -21.25 -2.91
CA GLN A 310 -7.86 -21.27 -3.57
C GLN A 310 -6.91 -22.30 -2.98
N GLY A 311 -7.29 -23.00 -1.89
CA GLY A 311 -6.45 -24.00 -1.24
C GLY A 311 -5.24 -23.39 -0.52
N VAL A 312 -5.32 -22.12 -0.13
CA VAL A 312 -4.27 -21.44 0.66
C VAL A 312 -4.08 -22.19 1.98
N SER A 313 -2.84 -22.28 2.42
CA SER A 313 -2.41 -22.98 3.62
C SER A 313 -3.19 -22.54 4.85
N ARG A 314 -3.27 -23.46 5.81
CA ARG A 314 -3.93 -23.20 7.08
C ARG A 314 -3.24 -22.07 7.85
N GLU A 315 -1.92 -21.96 7.76
CA GLU A 315 -1.16 -20.91 8.44
C GLU A 315 -1.63 -19.50 8.04
N ILE A 316 -1.71 -19.21 6.73
CA ILE A 316 -2.17 -17.91 6.25
C ILE A 316 -3.65 -17.70 6.57
N ARG A 317 -4.50 -18.73 6.42
CA ARG A 317 -5.93 -18.63 6.74
C ARG A 317 -6.17 -18.36 8.24
N ASP A 318 -5.45 -19.05 9.11
CA ASP A 318 -5.53 -18.87 10.56
C ASP A 318 -5.04 -17.46 10.96
N ALA A 319 -3.99 -16.94 10.31
CA ALA A 319 -3.54 -15.55 10.52
C ALA A 319 -4.61 -14.52 10.12
N VAL A 320 -5.27 -14.71 8.98
CA VAL A 320 -6.38 -13.84 8.54
C VAL A 320 -7.59 -13.94 9.49
N ALA A 321 -7.95 -15.16 9.92
CA ALA A 321 -9.04 -15.37 10.88
C ALA A 321 -8.74 -14.69 12.23
N ALA A 322 -7.54 -14.88 12.78
CA ALA A 322 -7.12 -14.26 14.03
C ALA A 322 -7.13 -12.72 13.94
N PHE A 323 -6.66 -12.15 12.83
CA PHE A 323 -6.73 -10.70 12.59
C PHE A 323 -8.19 -10.22 12.53
N THR A 324 -9.05 -10.96 11.83
CA THR A 324 -10.48 -10.64 11.67
C THR A 324 -11.18 -10.60 13.02
N GLU A 325 -10.98 -11.60 13.87
CA GLU A 325 -11.59 -11.71 15.21
C GLU A 325 -11.08 -10.65 16.18
N ARG A 326 -9.77 -10.38 16.16
CA ARG A 326 -9.14 -9.42 17.06
C ARG A 326 -9.53 -7.99 16.73
N TYR A 327 -9.61 -7.65 15.45
CA TYR A 327 -9.74 -6.27 15.00
C TYR A 327 -11.06 -6.03 14.27
N VAL A 328 -11.26 -6.64 13.10
CA VAL A 328 -12.33 -6.27 12.16
C VAL A 328 -13.73 -6.48 12.75
N LEU A 329 -14.00 -7.63 13.37
CA LEU A 329 -15.30 -7.90 13.98
C LEU A 329 -15.62 -6.93 15.13
N ARG A 330 -14.58 -6.44 15.81
CA ARG A 330 -14.70 -5.53 16.95
C ARG A 330 -14.70 -4.05 16.56
N GLY A 331 -14.63 -3.71 15.27
CA GLY A 331 -14.50 -2.31 14.83
C GLY A 331 -13.19 -1.67 15.31
N ARG A 332 -12.13 -2.47 15.41
CA ARG A 332 -10.80 -2.05 15.84
C ARG A 332 -9.78 -2.27 14.73
N CYS A 333 -8.61 -1.69 14.88
CA CYS A 333 -7.43 -1.90 14.05
C CYS A 333 -6.17 -2.00 14.95
N PRO A 334 -5.00 -2.41 14.42
CA PRO A 334 -3.76 -2.49 15.18
C PRO A 334 -3.37 -1.19 15.91
N ALA A 335 -3.69 -0.02 15.34
CA ALA A 335 -3.44 1.26 16.00
C ALA A 335 -4.12 1.39 17.37
N ASP A 336 -5.28 0.76 17.58
CA ASP A 336 -5.99 0.80 18.86
C ASP A 336 -5.19 0.08 19.97
N ASP A 337 -4.48 -0.99 19.63
CA ASP A 337 -3.63 -1.70 20.60
C ASP A 337 -2.39 -0.89 20.98
N VAL A 338 -1.85 -0.09 20.04
CA VAL A 338 -0.78 0.87 20.32
C VAL A 338 -1.28 1.97 21.25
N LEU A 339 -2.46 2.54 20.98
CA LEU A 339 -3.06 3.59 21.80
C LEU A 339 -3.43 3.10 23.22
N ASP A 340 -3.95 1.88 23.34
CA ASP A 340 -4.24 1.25 24.64
C ASP A 340 -2.96 1.09 25.48
N ARG A 341 -1.84 0.70 24.87
CA ARG A 341 -0.54 0.58 25.56
C ARG A 341 -0.03 1.93 26.07
N VAL A 342 -0.07 2.98 25.25
CA VAL A 342 0.35 4.33 25.66
C VAL A 342 -0.51 4.84 26.80
N THR A 343 -1.83 4.69 26.71
CA THR A 343 -2.76 5.13 27.75
C THR A 343 -2.49 4.44 29.09
N ARG A 344 -2.21 3.12 29.08
CA ARG A 344 -1.86 2.37 30.29
C ARG A 344 -0.54 2.84 30.90
N ALA A 345 0.48 3.12 30.09
CA ALA A 345 1.77 3.60 30.57
C ALA A 345 1.65 4.95 31.29
N THR A 346 0.91 5.90 30.71
CA THR A 346 0.67 7.22 31.32
C THR A 346 -0.09 7.12 32.65
N VAL A 347 -1.05 6.19 32.77
CA VAL A 347 -1.77 5.97 34.03
C VAL A 347 -0.85 5.42 35.13
N ILE A 348 0.07 4.51 34.79
CA ILE A 348 1.03 3.95 35.76
C ILE A 348 1.99 5.03 36.26
N GLU A 349 2.54 5.85 35.37
CA GLU A 349 3.43 6.97 35.74
C GLU A 349 2.74 7.94 36.71
N ALA A 350 1.46 8.28 36.46
CA ALA A 350 0.68 9.18 37.31
C ALA A 350 0.29 8.60 38.70
N HIS A 351 0.43 7.29 38.93
CA HIS A 351 0.16 6.66 40.24
C HIS A 351 1.44 6.44 41.07
N VAL A 352 2.61 6.72 40.50
CA VAL A 352 3.91 6.54 41.16
C VAL A 352 4.49 7.89 41.65
N GLU A 353 3.95 9.02 41.16
CA GLU A 353 4.18 10.38 41.70
C GLU A 353 3.23 10.73 42.85
#